data_AF-A0A1V2H3Y9-F1
#
_entry.id   AF-A0A1V2H3Y9-F1
#
_cell.length_a   1.000
_cell.length_b   1.000
_cell.length_c   1.000
_cell.angle_alpha   90.00
_cell.angle_beta   90.00
_cell.angle_gamma   90.00
#
_symmetry.space_group_name_H-M   'P 1'
#
loop_
_entity.id
_entity.type
_entity.pdbx_description
1 polymer ?
#
loop_
_entity_poly.entity_id
_entity_poly.type
_entity_poly.pdbx_seq_one_letter_code
_entity_poly.pdbx_strand_id
1 'polypeptide(L)'
;MTLLEAFRAAIPGATRTGNVLTLPPGLVIARVGLDGTATTMLSQESQSFQVSVWAATPDLRERLSSQVKVAIARTNALLMPDGLWTGVPRLGAGSMSDASGTEDVWRRDLRWSIDYHTTETESFPAVVFVGGTITNLTSLEITDYEQTP
;
A
#
# COMPACT_ATOMS: atom_id res chain seq x y z
N MET A 1 -1.20 21.11 -18.11
CA MET A 1 0.14 21.64 -18.45
C MET A 1 0.78 20.63 -19.39
N THR A 2 1.07 21.01 -20.63
CA THR A 2 1.67 20.06 -21.58
C THR A 2 3.18 20.04 -21.39
N LEU A 3 3.81 18.89 -21.66
CA LEU A 3 5.26 18.69 -21.47
C LEU A 3 6.11 19.74 -22.21
N LEU A 4 5.56 20.35 -23.27
CA LEU A 4 6.18 21.44 -24.03
C LEU A 4 6.22 22.78 -23.27
N GLU A 5 5.18 23.13 -22.51
CA GLU A 5 5.16 24.38 -21.73
C GLU A 5 6.19 24.34 -20.59
N ALA A 6 6.30 23.19 -19.91
CA ALA A 6 7.31 22.99 -18.87
C ALA A 6 8.73 23.07 -19.45
N PHE A 7 8.95 22.53 -20.64
CA PHE A 7 10.28 22.53 -21.27
C PHE A 7 10.69 23.90 -21.82
N ARG A 8 9.75 24.65 -22.43
CA ARG A 8 10.01 26.00 -22.94
C ARG A 8 10.24 27.00 -21.80
N ALA A 9 9.65 26.77 -20.63
CA ALA A 9 9.94 27.52 -19.42
C ALA A 9 11.35 27.21 -18.87
N ALA A 10 11.80 25.95 -18.96
CA ALA A 10 13.11 25.52 -18.47
C ALA A 10 14.28 25.90 -19.41
N ILE A 11 14.06 25.86 -20.73
CA ILE A 11 15.08 26.20 -21.75
C ILE A 11 14.46 27.19 -22.76
N PRO A 12 14.72 28.51 -22.60
CA PRO A 12 14.25 29.51 -23.54
C PRO A 12 14.76 29.22 -24.96
N GLY A 13 13.85 29.11 -25.93
CA GLY A 13 14.19 28.86 -27.34
C GLY A 13 14.15 27.39 -27.78
N ALA A 14 13.84 26.45 -26.89
CA ALA A 14 13.57 25.06 -27.29
C ALA A 14 12.29 24.97 -28.14
N THR A 15 12.33 24.18 -29.21
CA THR A 15 11.18 23.90 -30.08
C THR A 15 10.92 22.39 -30.16
N ARG A 16 9.66 22.00 -30.38
CA ARG A 16 9.26 20.59 -30.56
C ARG A 16 8.55 20.44 -31.90
N THR A 17 9.02 19.51 -32.72
CA THR A 17 8.34 19.10 -33.97
C THR A 17 8.06 17.60 -33.87
N GLY A 18 6.80 17.24 -33.62
CA GLY A 18 6.42 15.84 -33.41
C GLY A 18 7.11 15.22 -32.18
N ASN A 19 7.89 14.16 -32.38
CA ASN A 19 8.68 13.51 -31.33
C ASN A 19 10.13 14.00 -31.26
N VAL A 20 10.49 15.03 -32.05
CA VAL A 20 11.83 15.62 -32.06
C VAL A 20 11.81 16.92 -31.27
N LEU A 21 12.76 17.06 -30.35
CA LEU A 21 13.00 18.28 -29.58
C LEU A 21 14.28 18.94 -30.09
N THR A 22 14.20 20.20 -30.49
CA THR A 22 15.34 20.98 -30.98
C THR A 22 15.74 22.01 -29.92
N LEU A 23 16.99 21.93 -29.49
CA LEU A 23 17.59 22.84 -28.51
C LEU A 23 18.43 23.90 -29.23
N PRO A 24 18.48 25.14 -28.73
CA PRO A 24 19.40 26.14 -29.24
C PRO A 24 20.86 25.69 -29.05
N PRO A 25 21.80 26.14 -29.91
CA PRO A 25 23.20 25.72 -29.85
C PRO A 25 23.82 26.10 -28.50
N GLY A 26 24.37 25.11 -27.80
CA GLY A 26 24.97 25.25 -26.47
C GLY A 26 25.34 23.90 -25.86
N LEU A 27 26.02 23.90 -24.72
CA LEU A 27 26.33 22.68 -23.97
C LEU A 27 25.05 22.12 -23.35
N VAL A 28 24.61 20.95 -23.79
CA VAL A 28 23.45 20.24 -23.24
C VAL A 28 23.94 19.12 -22.33
N ILE A 29 23.63 19.22 -21.04
CA ILE A 29 23.88 18.14 -20.07
C ILE A 29 22.52 17.57 -19.69
N ALA A 30 22.19 16.38 -20.22
CA ALA A 30 21.02 15.64 -19.78
C ALA A 30 21.34 14.93 -18.47
N ARG A 31 20.54 15.17 -17.44
CA ARG A 31 20.61 14.45 -16.17
C ARG A 31 19.23 13.87 -15.87
N VAL A 32 19.20 12.59 -15.51
CA VAL A 32 17.97 11.91 -15.11
C VAL A 32 18.00 11.76 -13.60
N GLY A 33 17.03 12.37 -12.93
CA GLY A 33 16.71 12.09 -11.53
C GLY A 33 15.38 11.36 -11.50
N LEU A 34 15.33 10.24 -10.79
CA LEU A 34 14.07 9.57 -10.47
C LEU A 34 13.79 9.82 -8.99
N ASP A 35 12.63 10.39 -8.69
CA ASP A 35 12.16 10.48 -7.31
C ASP A 35 11.78 9.06 -6.85
N GLY A 36 12.24 8.68 -5.66
CA GLY A 36 11.95 7.39 -5.06
C GLY A 36 10.90 7.54 -3.97
N THR A 37 9.90 6.68 -3.94
CA THR A 37 8.97 6.57 -2.81
C THR A 37 9.31 5.33 -2.01
N ALA A 38 9.61 5.48 -0.72
CA ALA A 38 9.71 4.34 0.19
C ALA A 38 8.51 4.33 1.14
N THR A 39 7.92 3.16 1.33
CA THR A 39 6.87 2.95 2.32
C THR A 39 7.44 2.11 3.44
N THR A 40 7.44 2.65 4.66
CA THR A 40 7.98 1.99 5.85
C THR A 40 6.83 1.61 6.78
N MET A 41 6.89 0.41 7.33
CA MET A 41 5.96 -0.05 8.36
C MET A 41 6.36 0.54 9.72
N LEU A 42 5.51 1.38 10.29
CA LEU A 42 5.73 2.00 11.60
C LEU A 42 5.25 1.10 12.75
N SER A 43 4.10 0.45 12.56
CA SER A 43 3.46 -0.36 13.59
C SER A 43 2.63 -1.46 12.96
N GLN A 44 2.45 -2.55 13.71
CA GLN A 44 1.45 -3.56 13.43
C GLN A 44 0.47 -3.61 14.60
N GLU A 45 -0.80 -3.36 14.29
CA GLU A 45 -1.88 -3.34 15.27
C GLU A 45 -2.89 -4.44 14.96
N SER A 46 -3.57 -4.92 15.99
CA SER A 46 -4.62 -5.93 15.85
C SER A 46 -5.94 -5.36 16.34
N GLN A 47 -6.90 -5.20 15.42
CA GLN A 47 -8.25 -4.76 15.76
C GLN A 47 -9.14 -5.98 15.94
N SER A 48 -9.74 -6.08 17.13
CA SER A 48 -10.73 -7.12 17.43
C SER A 48 -12.15 -6.58 17.29
N PHE A 49 -13.03 -7.33 16.65
CA PHE A 49 -14.45 -7.05 16.56
C PHE A 49 -15.27 -8.29 16.92
N GLN A 50 -16.52 -8.08 17.35
CA GLN A 50 -17.41 -9.16 17.76
C GLN A 50 -18.67 -9.16 16.90
N VAL A 51 -18.97 -10.32 16.33
CA VAL A 51 -20.22 -10.56 15.61
C VAL A 51 -21.12 -11.41 16.51
N SER A 52 -22.26 -10.86 16.89
CA SER A 52 -23.25 -11.54 17.73
C SER A 52 -24.37 -12.08 16.85
N VAL A 53 -24.56 -13.39 16.85
CA VAL A 53 -25.65 -14.06 16.13
C VAL A 53 -26.75 -14.39 17.12
N TRP A 54 -27.97 -13.96 16.81
CA TRP A 54 -29.18 -14.22 17.58
C TRP A 54 -30.12 -15.08 16.75
N ALA A 55 -30.68 -16.14 17.32
CA ALA A 55 -31.62 -17.00 16.63
C ALA A 55 -32.70 -17.53 17.59
N ALA A 56 -33.83 -17.96 17.01
CA ALA A 56 -34.98 -18.51 17.72
C ALA A 56 -34.92 -20.04 17.92
N THR A 57 -33.82 -20.71 17.53
CA THR A 57 -33.52 -22.09 17.92
C THR A 57 -32.00 -22.30 17.98
N PRO A 58 -31.53 -23.30 18.76
CA PRO A 58 -30.10 -23.67 18.79
C PRO A 58 -29.56 -24.09 17.41
N ASP A 59 -30.34 -24.87 16.66
CA ASP A 59 -29.96 -25.34 15.32
C ASP A 59 -29.81 -24.20 14.32
N LEU A 60 -30.73 -23.23 14.34
CA LEU A 60 -30.62 -22.05 13.48
C LEU A 60 -29.42 -21.19 13.86
N ARG A 61 -29.14 -21.03 15.16
CA ARG A 61 -27.94 -20.32 15.63
C ARG A 61 -26.67 -20.95 15.07
N GLU A 62 -26.54 -22.27 15.18
CA GLU A 62 -25.34 -22.97 14.73
C GLU A 62 -25.18 -22.84 13.21
N ARG A 63 -26.25 -23.08 12.45
CA ARG A 63 -26.25 -22.93 10.98
C ARG A 63 -25.87 -21.50 10.56
N LEU A 64 -26.50 -20.49 11.14
CA LEU A 64 -26.19 -19.08 10.84
C LEU A 64 -24.75 -18.73 11.22
N SER A 65 -24.30 -19.13 12.41
CA SER A 65 -22.94 -18.86 12.85
C SER A 65 -21.88 -19.54 11.97
N SER A 66 -22.15 -20.74 11.47
CA SER A 66 -21.27 -21.44 10.53
C SER A 66 -21.16 -20.71 9.19
N GLN A 67 -22.28 -20.19 8.68
CA GLN A 67 -22.30 -19.43 7.43
C GLN A 67 -21.59 -18.09 7.58
N VAL A 68 -21.80 -17.38 8.69
CA VAL A 68 -21.08 -16.15 9.03
C VAL A 68 -19.59 -16.42 9.12
N LYS A 69 -19.19 -17.53 9.76
CA LYS A 69 -17.77 -17.91 9.85
C LYS A 69 -17.15 -18.14 8.47
N VAL A 70 -17.84 -18.84 7.57
CA VAL A 70 -17.36 -19.06 6.20
C VAL A 70 -17.32 -17.77 5.40
N ALA A 71 -18.32 -16.90 5.55
CA ALA A 71 -18.36 -15.62 4.85
C ALA A 71 -17.18 -14.72 5.25
N ILE A 72 -16.90 -14.59 6.55
CA ILE A 72 -15.78 -13.79 7.05
C ILE A 72 -14.44 -14.44 6.68
N ALA A 73 -14.32 -15.77 6.75
CA ALA A 73 -13.10 -16.47 6.36
C ALA A 73 -12.80 -16.39 4.85
N ARG A 74 -13.81 -16.17 4.00
CA ARG A 74 -13.62 -15.92 2.56
C ARG A 74 -13.12 -14.51 2.28
N THR A 75 -13.27 -13.58 3.22
CA THR A 75 -12.70 -12.24 3.13
C THR A 75 -11.22 -12.35 3.47
N ASN A 76 -10.39 -12.65 2.48
CA ASN A 76 -8.96 -12.87 2.66
C ASN A 76 -8.23 -11.62 3.18
N ALA A 77 -8.63 -10.42 2.73
CA ALA A 77 -8.07 -9.15 3.16
C ALA A 77 -9.05 -8.01 2.84
N LEU A 78 -8.97 -6.93 3.60
CA LEU A 78 -9.72 -5.70 3.38
C LEU A 78 -8.75 -4.64 2.82
N LEU A 79 -9.20 -3.88 1.83
CA LEU A 79 -8.45 -2.74 1.32
C LEU A 79 -8.66 -1.55 2.26
N MET A 80 -7.57 -1.01 2.80
CA MET A 80 -7.60 0.17 3.65
C MET A 80 -7.56 1.47 2.83
N PRO A 81 -7.99 2.61 3.40
CA PRO A 81 -7.99 3.90 2.69
C PRO A 81 -6.61 4.38 2.23
N ASP A 82 -5.54 3.88 2.84
CA ASP A 82 -4.14 4.12 2.46
C ASP A 82 -3.69 3.28 1.24
N GLY A 83 -4.56 2.41 0.72
CA GLY A 83 -4.29 1.54 -0.43
C GLY A 83 -3.62 0.22 -0.08
N LEU A 84 -3.34 -0.04 1.21
CA LEU A 84 -2.75 -1.28 1.67
C LEU A 84 -3.81 -2.31 2.07
N TRP A 85 -3.42 -3.58 2.00
CA TRP A 85 -4.28 -4.69 2.39
C TRP A 85 -4.06 -5.05 3.85
N THR A 86 -5.14 -5.37 4.56
CA THR A 86 -5.05 -5.95 5.91
C THR A 86 -4.57 -7.40 5.86
N GLY A 87 -4.20 -7.96 7.01
CA GLY A 87 -4.05 -9.39 7.20
C GLY A 87 -5.38 -10.15 7.11
N VAL A 88 -5.29 -11.48 7.09
CA VAL A 88 -6.45 -12.38 7.09
C VAL A 88 -7.18 -12.31 8.43
N PRO A 89 -8.52 -12.17 8.48
CA PRO A 89 -9.29 -12.23 9.71
C PRO A 89 -9.09 -13.57 10.43
N ARG A 90 -8.71 -13.51 11.71
CA ARG A 90 -8.52 -14.67 12.57
C ARG A 90 -9.69 -14.82 13.52
N LEU A 91 -10.23 -16.03 13.60
CA LEU A 91 -11.29 -16.35 14.56
C LEU A 91 -10.66 -16.56 15.94
N GLY A 92 -11.05 -15.74 16.91
CA GLY A 92 -10.72 -15.87 18.32
C GLY A 92 -11.72 -16.73 19.09
N ALA A 93 -11.49 -16.86 20.40
CA ALA A 93 -12.43 -17.53 21.30
C ALA A 93 -13.77 -16.78 21.32
N GLY A 94 -14.85 -17.51 21.03
CA GLY A 94 -16.22 -17.02 21.13
C GLY A 94 -16.85 -17.43 22.45
N SER A 95 -17.67 -16.57 23.04
CA SER A 95 -18.54 -16.95 24.16
C SER A 95 -19.86 -17.47 23.62
N MET A 96 -20.26 -18.64 24.09
CA MET A 96 -21.62 -19.13 23.95
C MET A 96 -22.37 -18.73 25.22
N SER A 97 -23.38 -17.87 25.09
CA SER A 97 -24.26 -17.55 26.19
C SER A 97 -25.59 -18.22 25.93
N ASP A 98 -25.79 -19.35 26.60
CA ASP A 98 -27.09 -19.97 26.78
C ASP A 98 -27.66 -19.42 28.11
N ALA A 99 -27.89 -18.10 28.17
CA ALA A 99 -28.43 -17.49 29.37
C ALA A 99 -29.85 -18.03 29.60
N SER A 100 -29.96 -18.98 30.53
CA SER A 100 -31.21 -19.47 31.10
C SER A 100 -32.02 -18.29 31.61
N GLY A 101 -33.25 -18.11 31.12
CA GLY A 101 -34.09 -17.03 31.63
C GLY A 101 -35.50 -16.95 31.08
N THR A 102 -35.71 -16.23 29.97
CA THR A 102 -37.05 -15.63 29.81
C THR A 102 -37.63 -15.56 28.40
N GLU A 103 -36.94 -15.89 27.32
CA GLU A 103 -37.58 -15.91 25.99
C GLU A 103 -36.72 -16.73 25.02
N ASP A 104 -37.36 -17.46 24.10
CA ASP A 104 -36.79 -18.35 23.07
C ASP A 104 -35.71 -17.68 22.18
N VAL A 105 -34.57 -17.32 22.76
CA VAL A 105 -33.52 -16.52 22.15
C VAL A 105 -32.16 -17.11 22.48
N TRP A 106 -31.47 -17.58 21.45
CA TRP A 106 -30.15 -18.18 21.54
C TRP A 106 -29.11 -17.26 20.92
N ARG A 107 -28.05 -16.93 21.68
CA ARG A 107 -26.97 -16.04 21.25
C ARG A 107 -25.65 -16.80 21.07
N ARG A 108 -24.89 -16.45 20.03
CA ARG A 108 -23.49 -16.85 19.87
C ARG A 108 -22.64 -15.65 19.52
N ASP A 109 -21.58 -15.43 20.29
CA ASP A 109 -20.62 -14.37 20.01
C ASP A 109 -19.38 -14.95 19.32
N LEU A 110 -19.06 -14.43 18.14
CA LEU A 110 -17.86 -14.75 17.39
C LEU A 110 -16.91 -13.55 17.46
N ARG A 111 -15.78 -13.70 18.15
CA ARG A 111 -14.74 -12.68 18.19
C ARG A 111 -13.76 -12.91 17.06
N TRP A 112 -13.52 -11.89 16.27
CA TRP A 112 -12.55 -11.88 15.19
C TRP A 112 -11.47 -10.85 15.49
N SER A 113 -10.25 -11.13 15.08
CA SER A 113 -9.16 -10.15 15.07
C SER A 113 -8.59 -10.03 13.67
N ILE A 114 -8.25 -8.82 13.28
CA ILE A 114 -7.57 -8.53 12.02
C ILE A 114 -6.35 -7.68 12.29
N ASP A 115 -5.24 -8.05 11.67
CA ASP A 115 -4.02 -7.27 11.78
C ASP A 115 -3.94 -6.28 10.62
N TYR A 116 -3.49 -5.07 10.94
CA TYR A 116 -3.21 -4.04 9.96
C TYR A 116 -1.91 -3.32 10.30
N HIS A 117 -1.33 -2.72 9.28
CA HIS A 117 -0.07 -2.03 9.39
C HIS A 117 -0.31 -0.53 9.27
N THR A 118 0.25 0.24 10.19
CA THR A 118 0.34 1.69 10.03
C THR A 118 1.62 1.97 9.26
N THR A 119 1.50 2.54 8.07
CA THR A 119 2.66 2.84 7.22
C THR A 119 2.85 4.34 7.02
N GLU A 120 4.10 4.75 6.92
CA GLU A 120 4.48 6.09 6.51
C GLU A 120 5.12 6.00 5.12
N THR A 121 4.68 6.88 4.22
CA THR A 121 5.26 6.98 2.88
C THR A 121 6.11 8.24 2.83
N GLU A 122 7.41 8.07 2.59
CA GLU A 122 8.36 9.15 2.44
C GLU A 122 8.80 9.25 0.97
N SER A 123 8.83 10.47 0.46
CA SER A 123 9.31 10.78 -0.88
C SER A 123 10.75 11.25 -0.79
N PHE A 124 11.65 10.49 -1.40
CA PHE A 124 13.06 10.86 -1.54
C PHE A 124 13.26 11.63 -2.83
N PRO A 125 13.65 12.92 -2.77
CA PRO A 125 13.95 13.69 -3.96
C PRO A 125 15.18 13.13 -4.66
N ALA A 126 15.15 13.08 -5.98
CA ALA A 126 16.31 12.64 -6.76
C ALA A 126 17.51 13.58 -6.55
N VAL A 127 18.62 13.05 -6.03
CA VAL A 127 19.89 13.80 -5.97
C VAL A 127 20.56 13.74 -7.34
N VAL A 128 20.27 14.72 -8.17
CA VAL A 128 21.00 14.98 -9.40
C VAL A 128 22.17 15.91 -9.06
N PHE A 129 23.41 15.37 -9.06
CA PHE A 129 24.63 16.10 -8.69
C PHE A 129 24.64 17.58 -9.12
N VAL A 130 24.84 18.47 -8.14
CA VAL A 130 25.16 19.89 -8.32
C VAL A 130 26.64 20.02 -8.70
N GLY A 131 26.90 20.62 -9.86
CA GLY A 131 28.17 21.21 -10.32
C GLY A 131 29.48 20.71 -9.70
N GLY A 132 29.99 19.59 -10.18
CA GLY A 132 31.42 19.24 -10.09
C GLY A 132 31.99 19.12 -11.50
N THR A 133 32.89 20.02 -11.88
CA THR A 133 33.69 19.88 -13.10
C THR A 133 34.68 18.75 -12.89
N ILE A 134 34.44 17.60 -13.49
CA ILE A 134 35.43 16.51 -13.53
C ILE A 134 36.38 16.81 -14.68
N THR A 135 37.60 17.23 -14.37
CA THR A 135 38.54 17.72 -15.39
C THR A 135 39.31 16.61 -16.10
N ASN A 136 39.32 15.34 -15.62
CA ASN A 136 39.97 14.22 -16.31
C ASN A 136 39.47 12.85 -15.79
N LEU A 137 38.62 12.16 -16.54
CA LEU A 137 38.42 10.72 -16.41
C LEU A 137 38.75 10.05 -17.74
N THR A 138 39.81 9.26 -17.78
CA THR A 138 40.26 8.51 -18.97
C THR A 138 39.57 7.15 -19.12
N SER A 139 38.80 6.69 -18.12
CA SER A 139 37.80 5.63 -18.26
C SER A 139 36.90 5.59 -17.02
N LEU A 140 35.62 5.28 -17.21
CA LEU A 140 34.66 4.96 -16.15
C LEU A 140 34.22 3.51 -16.37
N GLU A 141 34.62 2.61 -15.49
CA GLU A 141 34.12 1.22 -15.46
C GLU A 141 33.00 1.16 -14.42
N ILE A 142 31.78 0.85 -14.86
CA ILE A 142 30.65 0.56 -13.97
C ILE A 142 30.68 -0.94 -13.73
N THR A 143 31.12 -1.36 -12.55
CA THR A 143 30.96 -2.74 -12.10
C THR A 143 29.53 -2.89 -11.59
N ASP A 144 28.68 -3.57 -12.35
CA ASP A 144 27.35 -3.98 -11.88
C ASP A 144 27.54 -4.84 -10.63
N TYR A 145 26.96 -4.41 -9.51
CA TYR A 145 26.91 -5.22 -8.29
C TYR A 145 25.80 -6.26 -8.48
N GLU A 146 26.16 -7.47 -8.92
CA GLU A 146 25.27 -8.63 -8.80
C GLU A 146 25.03 -8.90 -7.30
N GLN A 147 23.87 -8.49 -6.79
CA GLN A 147 23.30 -9.08 -5.58
C GLN A 147 22.91 -10.52 -5.93
N THR A 148 23.71 -11.51 -5.53
CA THR A 148 23.34 -12.93 -5.52
C THR A 148 23.04 -13.39 -4.09
N PRO A 149 22.26 -14.48 -3.94
CA PRO A 149 20.98 -14.54 -3.21
C PRO A 149 21.05 -14.62 -1.68
#